data_AF-A0A848YII9-F1
#
_entry.id   AF-A0A848YII9-F1
#
_cell.length_a   1.000
_cell.length_b   1.000
_cell.length_c   1.000
_cell.angle_alpha   90.00
_cell.angle_beta   90.00
_cell.angle_gamma   90.00
#
_symmetry.space_group_name_H-M   'P 1'
#
loop_
_entity.id
_entity.type
_entity.pdbx_description
1 polymer ?
#
loop_
_entity_poly.entity_id
_entity_poly.type
_entity_poly.pdbx_seq_one_letter_code
_entity_poly.pdbx_strand_id
1 'polypeptide(L)'
;MPDLVQQAGGRLHVMKVAMKPGKPATIGELGRAVYIGLPGNPAAALITFHLIAKPLIDKRSGKKPAAQLSFQALSGFERKRHPFRREFLPVRVQRVDPSGLPVVELLGRGSSAALLPFAQADGIAMIKPGPEALGLGNPLEFTPVRQ
;
A
#
# COMPACT_ATOMS: atom_id res chain seq x y z
N MET A 1 -2.16 -17.22 -16.79
CA MET A 1 -0.84 -16.79 -16.28
C MET A 1 -0.42 -17.59 -15.05
N PRO A 2 -1.19 -17.65 -13.93
CA PRO A 2 -0.86 -18.53 -12.80
C PRO A 2 -0.69 -20.01 -13.20
N ASP A 3 -1.55 -20.51 -14.08
CA ASP A 3 -1.52 -21.91 -14.51
C ASP A 3 -0.25 -22.25 -15.32
N LEU A 4 0.33 -21.27 -16.04
CA LEU A 4 1.58 -21.45 -16.77
C LEU A 4 2.77 -21.65 -15.81
N VAL A 5 2.76 -20.96 -14.67
CA VAL A 5 3.80 -21.15 -13.64
C VAL A 5 3.73 -22.56 -13.07
N GLN A 6 2.51 -23.08 -12.83
CA GLN A 6 2.33 -24.45 -12.37
C GLN A 6 2.72 -25.49 -13.44
N GLN A 7 2.35 -25.25 -14.71
CA GLN A 7 2.73 -26.10 -15.83
C GLN A 7 4.25 -26.14 -16.05
N ALA A 8 4.96 -25.06 -15.75
CA ALA A 8 6.42 -25.02 -15.75
C ALA A 8 7.07 -25.72 -14.53
N GLY A 9 6.30 -26.39 -13.68
CA GLY A 9 6.78 -27.05 -12.46
C GLY A 9 6.95 -26.12 -11.25
N GLY A 10 6.43 -24.90 -11.34
CA GLY A 10 6.44 -23.93 -10.25
C GLY A 10 5.34 -24.18 -9.22
N ARG A 11 5.54 -23.66 -8.00
CA ARG A 11 4.56 -23.71 -6.91
C ARG A 11 3.98 -22.32 -6.68
N LEU A 12 2.66 -22.23 -6.52
CA LEU A 12 1.98 -20.98 -6.21
C LEU A 12 1.46 -20.97 -4.77
N HIS A 13 1.68 -19.85 -4.10
CA HIS A 13 1.17 -19.49 -2.80
C HIS A 13 0.26 -18.27 -2.97
N VAL A 14 -1.06 -18.48 -2.92
CA VAL A 14 -2.02 -17.38 -3.00
C VAL A 14 -2.08 -16.68 -1.64
N MET A 15 -1.63 -15.42 -1.59
CA MET A 15 -1.74 -14.60 -0.38
C MET A 15 -2.99 -13.71 -0.48
N LYS A 16 -4.01 -14.03 0.30
CA LYS A 16 -5.13 -13.12 0.55
C LYS A 16 -4.69 -12.05 1.54
N VAL A 17 -4.11 -10.97 1.01
CA VAL A 17 -3.74 -9.80 1.83
C VAL A 17 -4.99 -8.94 2.05
N ALA A 18 -5.32 -8.69 3.32
CA ALA A 18 -6.46 -7.86 3.71
C ALA A 18 -6.17 -6.36 3.53
N MET A 19 -5.96 -5.93 2.29
CA MET A 19 -5.64 -4.55 1.92
C MET A 19 -6.51 -4.00 0.78
N LYS A 20 -6.48 -2.67 0.61
CA LYS A 20 -7.10 -1.93 -0.49
C LYS A 20 -6.20 -0.73 -0.84
N PRO A 21 -5.93 -0.44 -2.13
CA PRO A 21 -6.24 -1.25 -3.31
C PRO A 21 -5.36 -2.51 -3.35
N GLY A 22 -5.92 -3.65 -3.77
CA GLY A 22 -5.19 -4.93 -3.80
C GLY A 22 -6.05 -6.13 -3.40
N LYS A 23 -6.71 -6.75 -4.38
CA LYS A 23 -7.16 -8.16 -4.30
C LYS A 23 -5.92 -9.08 -4.32
N PRO A 24 -6.00 -10.37 -3.92
CA PRO A 24 -4.84 -11.17 -3.47
C PRO A 24 -3.63 -11.06 -4.39
N ALA A 25 -2.46 -10.82 -3.80
CA ALA A 25 -1.19 -10.98 -4.50
C ALA A 25 -0.88 -12.48 -4.59
N THR A 26 -0.45 -12.93 -5.76
CA THR A 26 0.02 -14.31 -5.94
C THR A 26 1.54 -14.31 -5.78
N ILE A 27 2.07 -15.08 -4.85
CA ILE A 27 3.51 -15.33 -4.75
C ILE A 27 3.74 -16.77 -5.19
N GLY A 28 4.90 -17.08 -5.75
CA GLY A 28 5.25 -18.44 -6.12
C GLY A 28 6.73 -18.63 -6.28
N GLU A 29 7.12 -19.85 -6.59
CA GLU A 29 8.49 -20.25 -6.81
C GLU A 29 8.59 -21.06 -8.10
N LEU A 30 9.64 -20.80 -8.89
CA LEU A 30 9.99 -21.57 -10.08
C LEU A 30 11.50 -21.83 -10.05
N GLY A 31 11.88 -23.05 -9.63
CA GLY A 31 13.28 -23.37 -9.35
C GLY A 31 13.84 -22.46 -8.25
N ARG A 32 14.82 -21.62 -8.59
CA ARG A 32 15.41 -20.61 -7.68
C ARG A 32 14.76 -19.23 -7.79
N ALA A 33 13.88 -19.01 -8.77
CA ALA A 33 13.23 -17.74 -9.01
C ALA A 33 11.96 -17.60 -8.16
N VAL A 34 11.67 -16.37 -7.73
CA VAL A 34 10.40 -16.02 -7.08
C VAL A 34 9.48 -15.37 -8.10
N TYR A 35 8.25 -15.87 -8.16
CA TYR A 35 7.16 -15.29 -8.95
C TYR A 35 6.32 -14.36 -8.06
N ILE A 36 5.99 -13.17 -8.56
CA ILE A 36 5.05 -12.25 -7.92
C ILE A 36 4.04 -11.76 -8.96
N GLY A 37 2.80 -12.21 -8.84
CA GLY A 37 1.68 -11.74 -9.64
C GLY A 37 1.10 -10.47 -9.05
N LEU A 38 1.36 -9.33 -9.69
CA LEU A 38 0.74 -8.05 -9.34
C LEU A 38 -0.70 -7.97 -9.88
N PRO A 39 -1.62 -7.27 -9.19
CA PRO A 39 -2.96 -7.01 -9.72
C PRO A 39 -2.93 -6.22 -11.03
N GLY A 40 -3.88 -6.45 -11.94
CA GLY A 40 -3.98 -5.68 -13.20
C GLY A 40 -4.39 -4.21 -13.03
N ASN A 41 -4.85 -3.82 -11.85
CA ASN A 41 -5.17 -2.44 -11.53
C ASN A 41 -3.87 -1.67 -11.17
N PRO A 42 -3.53 -0.55 -11.83
CA PRO A 42 -2.24 0.10 -11.63
C PRO A 42 -1.95 0.58 -10.20
N ALA A 43 -2.92 1.17 -9.51
CA ALA A 43 -2.72 1.60 -8.11
C ALA A 43 -2.54 0.40 -7.18
N ALA A 44 -3.32 -0.66 -7.39
CA ALA A 44 -3.17 -1.91 -6.66
C ALA A 44 -1.80 -2.55 -6.93
N ALA A 45 -1.33 -2.55 -8.18
CA ALA A 45 -0.01 -3.03 -8.56
C ALA A 45 1.10 -2.25 -7.85
N LEU A 46 1.02 -0.92 -7.86
CA LEU A 46 1.99 -0.04 -7.20
C LEU A 46 2.05 -0.33 -5.68
N ILE A 47 0.91 -0.31 -4.99
CA ILE A 47 0.86 -0.59 -3.55
C ILE A 47 1.35 -2.02 -3.25
N THR A 48 0.95 -3.01 -4.05
CA THR A 48 1.39 -4.41 -3.89
C THR A 48 2.90 -4.54 -4.10
N PHE A 49 3.46 -3.84 -5.09
CA PHE A 49 4.89 -3.82 -5.34
C PHE A 49 5.64 -3.25 -4.13
N HIS A 50 5.23 -2.09 -3.61
CA HIS A 50 5.91 -1.45 -2.48
C HIS A 50 5.79 -2.24 -1.18
N LEU A 51 4.64 -2.86 -0.90
CA LEU A 51 4.41 -3.58 0.36
C LEU A 51 4.93 -5.02 0.36
N ILE A 52 5.05 -5.65 -0.81
CA ILE A 52 5.36 -7.09 -0.91
C ILE A 52 6.59 -7.34 -1.78
N ALA A 53 6.58 -6.88 -3.03
CA ALA A 53 7.63 -7.21 -3.99
C ALA A 53 8.97 -6.55 -3.62
N LYS A 54 8.97 -5.25 -3.32
CA LYS A 54 10.17 -4.49 -2.99
C LYS A 54 10.87 -5.05 -1.74
N PRO A 55 10.20 -5.29 -0.58
CA PRO A 55 10.84 -5.91 0.58
C PRO A 55 11.45 -7.28 0.27
N LEU A 56 10.81 -8.07 -0.59
CA LEU A 56 11.34 -9.37 -1.00
C LEU A 56 12.60 -9.22 -1.87
N ILE A 57 12.60 -8.29 -2.82
CA ILE A 57 13.74 -7.98 -3.68
C ILE A 57 14.91 -7.47 -2.84
N ASP A 58 14.66 -6.54 -1.91
CA ASP A 58 15.69 -5.98 -1.04
C ASP A 58 16.33 -7.10 -0.20
N LYS A 59 15.51 -7.96 0.43
CA LYS A 59 15.99 -9.10 1.23
C LYS A 59 16.81 -10.08 0.40
N ARG A 60 16.36 -10.42 -0.81
CA ARG A 60 17.07 -11.35 -1.71
C ARG A 60 18.36 -10.75 -2.27
N SER A 61 18.43 -9.44 -2.42
CA SER A 61 19.63 -8.71 -2.86
C SER A 61 20.65 -8.47 -1.73
N GLY A 62 20.41 -9.01 -0.53
CA GLY A 62 21.29 -8.80 0.63
C GLY A 62 21.24 -7.37 1.21
N LYS A 63 20.29 -6.54 0.77
CA LYS A 63 20.08 -5.22 1.38
C LYS A 63 19.50 -5.41 2.78
N LYS A 64 20.05 -4.68 3.75
CA LYS A 64 19.39 -4.56 5.05
C LYS A 64 18.01 -3.94 4.82
N PRO A 65 16.95 -4.43 5.48
CA PRO A 65 15.65 -3.79 5.41
C PRO A 65 15.82 -2.32 5.76
N ALA A 66 15.52 -1.42 4.81
CA ALA A 66 15.33 -0.02 5.17
C ALA A 66 14.14 -0.02 6.12
N ALA A 67 14.29 0.53 7.32
CA ALA A 67 13.15 0.80 8.17
C ALA A 67 12.22 1.68 7.33
N GLN A 68 11.05 1.15 6.94
CA GLN A 68 10.07 1.97 6.26
C GLN A 68 9.67 3.04 7.27
N LEU A 69 10.15 4.26 7.05
CA LEU A 69 9.90 5.39 7.94
C LEU A 69 8.43 5.76 7.77
N SER A 70 7.57 5.10 8.54
CA SER A 70 6.21 5.57 8.76
C SER A 70 6.16 6.40 10.03
N PHE A 71 5.36 7.46 9.99
CA PHE A 71 5.14 8.34 11.12
C PHE A 71 3.66 8.65 11.28
N GLN A 72 3.33 9.21 12.44
CA GLN A 72 1.98 9.61 12.75
C GLN A 72 1.64 10.90 12.01
N ALA A 73 0.45 10.94 11.40
CA ALA A 73 -0.15 12.11 10.79
C ALA A 73 -1.60 12.24 11.25
N LEU A 74 -2.20 13.41 11.03
CA LEU A 74 -3.59 13.70 11.35
C LEU A 74 -4.42 13.74 10.07
N SER A 75 -5.62 13.17 10.11
CA SER A 75 -6.53 13.19 8.98
C SER A 75 -7.11 14.60 8.77
N GLY A 76 -6.86 15.19 7.60
CA GLY A 76 -7.53 16.41 7.12
C GLY A 76 -8.80 16.13 6.30
N PHE A 77 -9.33 14.90 6.36
CA PHE A 77 -10.52 14.48 5.63
C PHE A 77 -11.38 13.54 6.48
N GLU A 78 -12.64 13.35 6.09
CA GLU A 78 -13.51 12.36 6.69
C GLU A 78 -13.68 11.15 5.78
N ARG A 79 -13.75 9.95 6.37
CA ARG A 79 -13.88 8.74 5.58
C ARG A 79 -14.50 7.57 6.35
N LYS A 80 -15.50 6.91 5.76
CA LYS A 80 -15.94 5.58 6.20
C LYS A 80 -14.83 4.56 6.00
N ARG A 81 -14.39 3.91 7.08
CA ARG A 81 -13.37 2.86 7.05
C ARG A 81 -13.94 1.57 6.47
N HIS A 82 -13.10 0.80 5.80
CA HIS A 82 -13.46 -0.56 5.41
C HIS A 82 -13.51 -1.46 6.66
N PRO A 83 -14.51 -2.35 6.82
CA PRO A 83 -14.67 -3.14 8.04
C PRO A 83 -13.54 -4.15 8.29
N PHE A 84 -12.94 -4.68 7.21
CA PHE A 84 -11.98 -5.80 7.32
C PHE A 84 -10.62 -5.59 6.63
N ARG A 85 -10.42 -4.46 5.95
CA ARG A 85 -9.22 -4.26 5.10
C ARG A 85 -8.56 -2.96 5.45
N ARG A 86 -7.23 -2.98 5.49
CA ARG A 86 -6.43 -1.76 5.57
C ARG A 86 -6.53 -1.03 4.25
N GLU A 87 -6.66 0.29 4.28
CA GLU A 87 -6.68 1.10 3.07
C GLU A 87 -5.37 1.88 2.95
N PHE A 88 -4.76 1.85 1.78
CA PHE A 88 -3.55 2.55 1.41
C PHE A 88 -3.93 3.62 0.39
N LEU A 89 -3.94 4.87 0.84
CA LEU A 89 -4.47 6.00 0.08
C LEU A 89 -3.38 7.05 -0.19
N PRO A 90 -3.28 7.59 -1.41
CA PRO A 90 -2.34 8.66 -1.70
C PRO A 90 -2.80 9.95 -1.02
N VAL A 91 -1.90 10.60 -0.30
CA VAL A 91 -2.19 11.83 0.43
C VAL A 91 -1.10 12.87 0.23
N ARG A 92 -1.47 14.14 0.41
CA ARG A 92 -0.57 15.30 0.42
C ARG A 92 -0.55 15.91 1.81
N VAL A 93 0.59 16.43 2.24
CA VAL A 93 0.67 17.21 3.47
C VAL A 93 0.10 18.60 3.17
N GLN A 94 -1.01 18.94 3.82
CA GLN A 94 -1.66 20.24 3.65
C GLN A 94 -1.02 21.30 4.54
N ARG A 95 -0.73 20.92 5.79
CA ARG A 95 -0.13 21.77 6.82
C ARG A 95 0.48 20.93 7.93
N VAL A 96 1.13 21.58 8.87
CA VAL A 96 1.58 20.97 10.14
C VAL A 96 0.74 21.57 11.27
N ASP A 97 0.32 20.74 12.22
CA ASP A 97 -0.41 21.17 13.40
C ASP A 97 0.54 21.80 14.45
N PRO A 98 0.02 22.46 15.50
CA PRO A 98 0.86 23.06 16.54
C PRO A 98 1.75 22.07 17.32
N SER A 99 1.44 20.77 17.28
CA SER A 99 2.25 19.71 17.92
C SER A 99 3.37 19.19 17.02
N GLY A 100 3.45 19.64 15.77
CA GLY A 100 4.43 19.20 14.79
C GLY A 100 3.97 18.02 13.92
N LEU A 101 2.72 17.57 14.06
CA LEU A 101 2.17 16.48 13.25
C LEU A 101 1.63 17.00 11.91
N PRO A 102 1.95 16.34 10.78
CA PRO A 102 1.41 16.70 9.49
C PRO A 102 -0.09 16.41 9.44
N VAL A 103 -0.86 17.35 8.91
CA VAL A 103 -2.27 17.18 8.57
C VAL A 103 -2.36 16.88 7.08
N VAL A 104 -2.91 15.73 6.73
CA VAL A 104 -2.89 15.22 5.36
C VAL A 104 -4.26 15.27 4.68
N GLU A 105 -4.27 15.62 3.40
CA GLU A 105 -5.45 15.60 2.55
C GLU A 105 -5.41 14.43 1.56
N LEU A 106 -6.57 13.85 1.27
CA LEU A 106 -6.69 12.73 0.34
C LEU A 106 -6.56 13.23 -1.11
N LEU A 107 -5.71 12.57 -1.90
CA LEU A 107 -5.61 12.82 -3.33
C LEU A 107 -6.51 11.85 -4.12
N GLY A 108 -7.29 12.41 -5.05
CA GLY A 108 -8.18 11.67 -5.93
C GLY A 108 -9.51 11.25 -5.29
N ARG A 109 -10.51 10.98 -6.13
CA ARG A 109 -11.90 10.66 -5.72
C ARG A 109 -12.13 9.17 -5.42
N GLY A 110 -11.10 8.44 -4.98
CA GLY A 110 -11.24 7.03 -4.58
C GLY A 110 -11.44 6.01 -5.71
N SER A 111 -11.29 6.39 -6.99
CA SER A 111 -11.23 5.40 -8.07
C SER A 111 -9.85 4.72 -8.04
N SER A 112 -9.84 3.40 -7.85
CA SER A 112 -8.58 2.66 -7.68
C SER A 112 -7.75 2.59 -8.96
N ALA A 113 -8.21 3.09 -10.11
CA ALA A 113 -7.50 2.98 -11.38
C ALA A 113 -6.58 4.18 -11.70
N ALA A 114 -6.71 5.30 -10.97
CA ALA A 114 -5.94 6.50 -11.26
C ALA A 114 -4.54 6.43 -10.61
N LEU A 115 -3.49 6.49 -11.43
CA LEU A 115 -2.10 6.66 -10.96
C LEU A 115 -1.73 8.11 -10.65
N LEU A 116 -2.40 9.07 -11.28
CA LEU A 116 -2.08 10.49 -11.12
C LEU A 116 -2.07 10.96 -9.64
N PRO A 117 -3.05 10.56 -8.80
CA PRO A 117 -3.00 10.88 -7.37
C PRO A 117 -1.76 10.33 -6.66
N PHE A 118 -1.30 9.12 -7.00
CA PHE A 118 -0.10 8.53 -6.42
C PHE A 118 1.17 9.24 -6.87
N ALA A 119 1.24 9.67 -8.13
CA ALA A 119 2.37 10.43 -8.64
C ALA A 119 2.50 11.82 -7.98
N GLN A 120 1.37 12.41 -7.58
CA GLN A 120 1.28 13.73 -6.97
C GLN A 120 1.31 13.71 -5.43
N ALA A 121 1.31 12.53 -4.83
CA ALA A 121 1.30 12.34 -3.38
C ALA A 121 2.65 12.65 -2.74
N ASP A 122 2.60 13.18 -1.52
CA ASP A 122 3.79 13.26 -0.66
C ASP A 122 4.00 11.93 0.07
N GLY A 123 2.91 11.19 0.30
CA GLY A 123 2.97 9.87 0.90
C GLY A 123 1.68 9.06 0.78
N ILE A 124 1.72 7.88 1.36
CA ILE A 124 0.60 6.96 1.48
C ILE A 124 0.11 6.95 2.93
N ALA A 125 -1.16 7.27 3.13
CA ALA A 125 -1.85 7.04 4.39
C ALA A 125 -2.32 5.59 4.49
N MET A 126 -2.07 4.95 5.63
CA MET A 126 -2.62 3.65 5.99
C MET A 126 -3.75 3.82 7.00
N ILE A 127 -4.96 3.48 6.57
CA ILE A 127 -6.16 3.51 7.41
C ILE A 127 -6.45 2.09 7.88
N LYS A 128 -6.47 1.90 9.20
CA LYS A 128 -6.83 0.62 9.83
C LYS A 128 -8.32 0.30 9.58
N PRO A 129 -8.68 -0.99 9.43
CA PRO A 129 -10.08 -1.36 9.38
C PRO A 129 -10.80 -1.04 10.69
N GLY A 130 -12.11 -0.84 10.62
CA GLY A 130 -12.93 -0.65 11.82
C GLY A 130 -14.36 -0.22 11.51
N PRO A 131 -15.26 -0.30 12.50
CA PRO A 131 -16.65 0.11 12.34
C PRO A 131 -16.80 1.64 12.37
N GLU A 132 -15.88 2.34 13.01
CA GLU A 132 -15.92 3.80 13.17
C GLU A 132 -15.39 4.51 11.94
N ALA A 133 -16.00 5.66 11.62
CA ALA A 133 -15.47 6.54 10.58
C ALA A 133 -14.14 7.18 11.04
N LEU A 134 -13.25 7.44 10.08
CA LEU A 134 -12.12 8.33 10.28
C LEU A 134 -12.65 9.77 10.20
N GLY A 135 -12.56 10.51 11.30
CA GLY A 135 -12.92 11.93 11.36
C GLY A 135 -11.71 12.86 11.23
N LEU A 136 -11.99 14.16 11.08
CA LEU A 136 -10.96 15.20 11.08
C LEU A 136 -10.11 15.15 12.37
N GLY A 137 -8.81 15.34 12.22
CA GLY A 137 -7.84 15.33 13.32
C GLY A 137 -7.55 13.93 13.88
N ASN A 138 -8.19 12.87 13.39
CA ASN A 138 -7.88 11.52 13.85
C ASN A 138 -6.47 11.10 13.41
N PRO A 139 -5.71 10.40 14.28
CA PRO A 139 -4.39 9.92 13.92
C PRO A 139 -4.45 8.78 12.90
N LEU A 140 -3.53 8.79 11.96
CA LEU A 140 -3.29 7.75 10.98
C LEU A 140 -1.79 7.55 10.75
N GLU A 141 -1.42 6.43 10.13
CA GLU A 141 -0.04 6.16 9.76
C GLU A 141 0.23 6.70 8.35
N PHE A 142 1.33 7.43 8.18
CA PHE A 142 1.76 8.02 6.92
C PHE A 142 3.14 7.51 6.54
N THR A 143 3.31 7.07 5.29
CA THR A 143 4.61 6.70 4.71
C THR A 143 4.95 7.64 3.55
N PRO A 144 6.07 8.41 3.59
CA PRO A 144 6.52 9.21 2.45
C PRO A 144 6.81 8.35 1.22
N VAL A 145 6.49 8.86 0.01
CA VAL A 145 6.81 8.18 -1.26
C VAL A 145 8.05 8.72 -1.96
N ARG A 146 8.56 9.88 -1.56
CA ARG A 146 9.81 10.46 -2.06
C ARG A 146 10.82 10.51 -0.89
N GLN A 147 11.97 9.86 -1.07
CA GLN A 147 13.17 10.01 -0.24
C GLN A 147 14.34 10.38 -1.15
#